data_AF-A0A229GYX5-F1
#
_entry.id   AF-A0A229GYX5-F1
#
_cell.length_a   1.000
_cell.length_b   1.000
_cell.length_c   1.000
_cell.angle_alpha   90.00
_cell.angle_beta   90.00
_cell.angle_gamma   90.00
#
_symmetry.space_group_name_H-M   'P 1'
#
loop_
_entity.id
_entity.type
_entity.pdbx_description
1 polymer ?
#
loop_
_entity_poly.entity_id
_entity_poly.type
_entity_poly.pdbx_seq_one_letter_code
_entity_poly.pdbx_strand_id
1 'polypeptide(L)'
;MLSETVDGHTLHLTYDAAGQPASRRTPAGAQTTYTYDGAGNRTTLTTAGRGLTATHDGSGRVTQRRWTGGLSLTQAWDPANRLIGQSYTPGPQEAPLLWRTYSWRQDGYLTACEDTTVGPSRYTLDPAGRVTHVQAATWQESYSYDPAGNQTHATWPETHPGAASTGARTYTGTRIRTAGTTRYEHDAAGRVTLRQKTRVTCRVLELSESGYYAHKKRPKSACRLRDEQLMALIGEIHTESGGTYGVRRISRALRCKGVAVARGTVERLMRELGLEGVIRGQRRRTTVPEQLAPRPPDLVDRDFGPRRRWEQCSRGRRLW
;
A
#
# COMPACT_ATOMS: atom_id res chain seq x y z
N MET A 1 -23.12 -24.54 37.84
CA MET A 1 -23.24 -24.03 36.44
C MET A 1 -23.54 -22.54 36.53
N LEU A 2 -22.80 -21.70 35.82
CA LEU A 2 -23.00 -20.25 35.77
C LEU A 2 -23.50 -19.87 34.38
N SER A 3 -24.43 -18.92 34.29
CA SER A 3 -24.87 -18.36 33.01
C SER A 3 -24.81 -16.84 33.04
N GLU A 4 -24.32 -16.23 31.97
CA GLU A 4 -24.21 -14.79 31.80
C GLU A 4 -24.94 -14.38 30.51
N THR A 5 -25.79 -13.35 30.57
CA THR A 5 -26.55 -12.89 29.41
C THR A 5 -26.27 -11.42 29.13
N VAL A 6 -25.86 -11.11 27.90
CA VAL A 6 -25.67 -9.75 27.39
C VAL A 6 -26.44 -9.63 26.09
N ASP A 7 -27.31 -8.62 25.97
CA ASP A 7 -28.13 -8.35 24.78
C ASP A 7 -28.92 -9.58 24.26
N GLY A 8 -29.44 -10.41 25.17
CA GLY A 8 -30.18 -11.63 24.83
C GLY A 8 -29.32 -12.81 24.39
N HIS A 9 -27.99 -12.68 24.42
CA HIS A 9 -27.05 -13.75 24.13
C HIS A 9 -26.51 -14.37 25.42
N THR A 10 -26.85 -15.65 25.66
CA THR A 10 -26.47 -16.36 26.90
C THR A 10 -25.23 -17.23 26.72
N LEU A 11 -24.24 -17.02 27.57
CA LEU A 11 -23.06 -17.87 27.76
C LEU A 11 -23.29 -18.82 28.94
N HIS A 12 -22.95 -20.09 28.79
CA HIS A 12 -22.98 -21.06 29.90
C HIS A 12 -21.57 -21.55 30.25
N LEU A 13 -21.28 -21.64 31.54
CA LEU A 13 -20.03 -22.14 32.10
C LEU A 13 -20.30 -23.24 33.13
N THR A 14 -19.51 -24.31 33.08
CA THR A 14 -19.43 -25.30 34.16
C THR A 14 -18.07 -25.22 34.81
N TYR A 15 -17.98 -25.68 36.06
CA TYR A 15 -16.77 -25.64 36.86
C TYR A 15 -16.50 -27.02 37.44
N ASP A 16 -15.23 -27.35 37.64
CA ASP A 16 -14.81 -28.52 38.38
C ASP A 16 -14.88 -28.29 39.91
N ALA A 17 -14.46 -29.29 40.68
CA ALA A 17 -14.46 -29.23 42.15
C ALA A 17 -13.48 -28.20 42.73
N ALA A 18 -12.46 -27.78 41.96
CA ALA A 18 -11.51 -26.73 42.34
C ALA A 18 -11.99 -25.33 41.95
N GLY A 19 -13.21 -25.21 41.39
CA GLY A 19 -13.78 -23.94 40.93
C GLY A 19 -13.17 -23.44 39.63
N GLN A 20 -12.50 -24.30 38.86
CA GLN A 20 -11.89 -23.95 37.57
C GLN A 20 -12.88 -24.25 36.43
N PRO A 21 -12.94 -23.41 35.37
CA PRO A 21 -13.89 -23.63 34.28
C PRO A 21 -13.68 -24.98 33.57
N ALA A 22 -14.63 -25.89 33.67
CA ALA A 22 -14.57 -27.21 33.01
C ALA A 22 -15.15 -27.19 31.59
N SER A 23 -16.16 -26.35 31.33
CA SER A 23 -16.69 -26.15 29.99
C SER A 23 -17.28 -24.76 29.79
N ARG A 24 -17.32 -24.33 28.52
CA ARG A 24 -17.95 -23.09 28.06
C ARG A 24 -18.83 -23.40 26.86
N ARG A 25 -20.08 -22.94 26.87
CA ARG A 25 -20.99 -22.99 25.70
C ARG A 25 -21.40 -21.58 25.32
N THR A 26 -21.08 -21.20 24.08
CA THR A 26 -21.45 -19.90 23.50
C THR A 26 -22.96 -19.83 23.20
N PRO A 27 -23.53 -18.61 23.04
CA PRO A 27 -24.92 -18.43 22.60
C PRO A 27 -25.23 -19.14 21.27
N ALA A 28 -24.25 -19.24 20.38
CA ALA A 28 -24.34 -19.97 19.10
C ALA A 28 -24.24 -21.50 19.26
N GLY A 29 -24.17 -22.02 20.49
CA GLY A 29 -24.12 -23.44 20.80
C GLY A 29 -22.74 -24.08 20.76
N ALA A 30 -21.70 -23.39 20.28
CA ALA A 30 -20.34 -23.93 20.25
C ALA A 30 -19.82 -24.20 21.68
N GLN A 31 -19.35 -25.43 21.91
CA GLN A 31 -18.88 -25.91 23.20
C GLN A 31 -17.37 -26.09 23.22
N THR A 32 -16.75 -25.64 24.31
CA THR A 32 -15.35 -25.86 24.62
C THR A 32 -15.24 -26.56 25.99
N THR A 33 -14.37 -27.56 26.11
CA THR A 33 -14.06 -28.23 27.39
C THR A 33 -12.61 -28.03 27.76
N TYR A 34 -12.32 -28.07 29.06
CA TYR A 34 -11.00 -27.84 29.63
C TYR A 34 -10.68 -28.89 30.69
N THR A 35 -9.40 -29.22 30.83
CA THR A 35 -8.89 -29.98 31.98
C THR A 35 -7.64 -29.30 32.53
N TYR A 36 -7.31 -29.60 33.78
CA TYR A 36 -6.22 -28.98 34.52
C TYR A 36 -5.35 -30.02 35.21
N ASP A 37 -4.10 -29.69 35.49
CA ASP A 37 -3.23 -30.46 36.40
C ASP A 37 -3.49 -30.08 37.86
N GLY A 38 -2.82 -30.76 38.80
CA GLY A 38 -2.96 -30.50 40.23
C GLY A 38 -2.49 -29.12 40.69
N ALA A 39 -1.71 -28.40 39.88
CA ALA A 39 -1.30 -27.03 40.13
C ALA A 39 -2.27 -26.00 39.50
N GLY A 40 -3.33 -26.47 38.84
CA GLY A 40 -4.32 -25.63 38.16
C GLY A 40 -3.88 -25.12 36.79
N ASN A 41 -2.79 -25.65 36.21
CA ASN A 41 -2.43 -25.32 34.85
C ASN A 41 -3.32 -26.09 33.87
N ARG A 42 -3.85 -25.42 32.86
CA ARG A 42 -4.75 -26.04 31.89
C ARG A 42 -4.00 -27.02 30.98
N THR A 43 -4.28 -28.31 31.10
CA THR A 43 -3.63 -29.39 30.34
C THR A 43 -4.31 -29.68 29.01
N THR A 44 -5.63 -29.49 28.91
CA THR A 44 -6.34 -29.69 27.64
C THR A 44 -7.36 -28.59 27.35
N LEU A 45 -7.61 -28.37 26.07
CA LEU A 45 -8.69 -27.56 25.54
C LEU A 45 -9.24 -28.25 24.30
N THR A 46 -10.54 -28.54 24.28
CA THR A 46 -11.20 -29.15 23.11
C THR A 46 -12.37 -28.30 22.67
N THR A 47 -12.42 -27.92 21.39
CA THR A 47 -13.53 -27.16 20.80
C THR A 47 -13.83 -27.67 19.39
N ALA A 48 -15.10 -27.89 19.08
CA ALA A 48 -15.54 -28.37 17.76
C ALA A 48 -14.74 -29.59 17.22
N GLY A 49 -14.47 -30.57 18.09
CA GLY A 49 -13.70 -31.78 17.74
C GLY A 49 -12.19 -31.57 17.54
N ARG A 50 -11.67 -30.37 17.78
CA ARG A 50 -10.25 -30.05 17.73
C ARG A 50 -9.71 -29.80 19.13
N GLY A 51 -8.69 -30.56 19.49
CA GLY A 51 -8.01 -30.53 20.78
C GLY A 51 -6.67 -29.80 20.71
N LEU A 52 -6.30 -29.25 21.86
CA LEU A 52 -4.99 -28.73 22.20
C LEU A 52 -4.60 -29.35 23.54
N THR A 53 -3.44 -29.98 23.62
CA THR A 53 -2.85 -30.38 24.90
C THR A 53 -1.64 -29.51 25.21
N ALA A 54 -1.39 -29.26 26.50
CA ALA A 54 -0.26 -28.48 26.97
C ALA A 54 0.43 -29.18 28.15
N THR A 55 1.77 -29.16 28.14
CA THR A 55 2.60 -29.56 29.28
C THR A 55 3.24 -28.34 29.89
N HIS A 56 3.43 -28.36 31.21
CA HIS A 56 4.01 -27.25 31.96
C HIS A 56 5.24 -27.74 32.74
N ASP A 57 6.18 -26.84 33.00
CA ASP A 57 7.24 -27.07 33.97
C ASP A 57 6.76 -26.78 35.41
N GLY A 58 7.64 -26.99 36.39
CA GLY A 58 7.32 -26.73 37.81
C GLY A 58 7.04 -25.26 38.15
N SER A 59 7.31 -24.33 37.22
CA SER A 59 6.97 -22.91 37.35
C SER A 59 5.66 -22.54 36.63
N GLY A 60 4.91 -23.55 36.14
CA GLY A 60 3.65 -23.36 35.42
C GLY A 60 3.82 -22.86 33.98
N ARG A 61 5.06 -22.87 33.44
CA ARG A 61 5.33 -22.37 32.09
C ARG A 61 5.13 -23.48 31.08
N VAL A 62 4.48 -23.15 29.96
CA VAL A 62 4.23 -24.12 28.90
C VAL A 62 5.57 -24.56 28.28
N THR A 63 5.83 -25.87 28.29
CA THR A 63 7.00 -26.49 27.65
C THR A 63 6.66 -27.14 26.32
N GLN A 64 5.42 -27.63 26.17
CA GLN A 64 4.93 -28.16 24.91
C GLN A 64 3.44 -27.85 24.71
N ARG A 65 3.04 -27.63 23.46
CA ARG A 65 1.66 -27.69 23.00
C ARG A 65 1.54 -28.67 21.84
N ARG A 66 0.45 -29.42 21.77
CA ARG A 66 0.12 -30.29 20.64
C ARG A 66 -1.30 -30.05 20.18
N TRP A 67 -1.48 -29.87 18.88
CA TRP A 67 -2.78 -29.69 18.26
C TRP A 67 -3.26 -30.99 17.61
N THR A 68 -4.58 -31.15 17.49
CA THR A 68 -5.16 -32.17 16.61
C THR A 68 -4.57 -32.03 15.20
N GLY A 69 -4.08 -33.13 14.63
CA GLY A 69 -3.39 -33.14 13.33
C GLY A 69 -1.86 -33.25 13.44
N GLY A 70 -1.29 -33.37 14.64
CA GLY A 70 0.12 -33.76 14.85
C GLY A 70 1.08 -32.60 15.11
N LEU A 71 0.73 -31.39 14.70
CA LEU A 71 1.55 -30.19 14.95
C LEU A 71 1.84 -30.03 16.44
N SER A 72 3.09 -29.74 16.75
CA SER A 72 3.57 -29.49 18.10
C SER A 72 4.41 -28.22 18.16
N LEU A 73 4.35 -27.53 19.30
CA LEU A 73 5.17 -26.39 19.66
C LEU A 73 5.95 -26.77 20.91
N THR A 74 7.27 -26.69 20.90
CA THR A 74 8.10 -26.80 22.11
C THR A 74 8.71 -25.45 22.47
N GLN A 75 8.85 -25.18 23.76
CA GLN A 75 9.37 -23.92 24.29
C GLN A 75 10.39 -24.19 25.40
N ALA A 76 11.47 -23.42 25.40
CA ALA A 76 12.49 -23.43 26.42
C ALA A 76 12.59 -22.05 27.07
N TRP A 77 12.74 -22.03 28.40
CA TRP A 77 12.73 -20.83 29.22
C TRP A 77 14.01 -20.75 30.05
N ASP A 78 14.49 -19.55 30.29
CA ASP A 78 15.55 -19.33 31.27
C ASP A 78 14.99 -19.19 32.71
N PRO A 79 15.84 -19.14 33.74
CA PRO A 79 15.41 -18.94 35.12
C PRO A 79 14.70 -17.60 35.38
N ALA A 80 14.92 -16.59 34.54
CA ALA A 80 14.27 -15.28 34.63
C ALA A 80 12.90 -15.24 33.93
N ASN A 81 12.36 -16.40 33.55
CA ASN A 81 11.08 -16.55 32.88
C ASN A 81 11.02 -15.91 31.47
N ARG A 82 12.15 -15.94 30.76
CA ARG A 82 12.26 -15.45 29.38
C ARG A 82 12.38 -16.63 28.42
N LEU A 83 11.67 -16.56 27.30
CA LEU A 83 11.70 -17.58 26.26
C LEU A 83 13.09 -17.54 25.59
N ILE A 84 13.80 -18.66 25.55
CA ILE A 84 15.14 -18.76 24.91
C ILE A 84 15.12 -19.68 23.68
N GLY A 85 14.10 -20.51 23.54
CA GLY A 85 13.96 -21.42 22.41
C GLY A 85 12.50 -21.71 22.09
N GLN A 86 12.21 -21.86 20.80
CA GLN A 86 10.90 -22.22 20.28
C GLN A 86 11.05 -23.10 19.05
N SER A 87 10.25 -24.16 18.93
CA SER A 87 10.23 -25.00 17.73
C SER A 87 8.82 -25.45 17.38
N TYR A 88 8.48 -25.41 16.09
CA TYR A 88 7.24 -25.96 15.54
C TYR A 88 7.54 -27.18 14.70
N THR A 89 6.98 -28.33 15.09
CA THR A 89 7.25 -29.61 14.44
C THR A 89 5.92 -30.27 14.02
N PRO A 90 5.75 -30.66 12.75
CA PRO A 90 4.48 -31.18 12.23
C PRO A 90 4.18 -32.60 12.75
N GLY A 91 5.22 -33.37 13.11
CA GLY A 91 5.11 -34.67 13.75
C GLY A 91 6.36 -35.03 14.55
N PRO A 92 6.34 -36.03 15.45
CA PRO A 92 7.43 -36.31 16.39
C PRO A 92 8.78 -36.65 15.75
N GLN A 93 8.77 -37.11 14.50
CA GLN A 93 9.95 -37.59 13.75
C GLN A 93 10.25 -36.71 12.52
N GLU A 94 9.52 -35.60 12.36
CA GLU A 94 9.70 -34.69 11.23
C GLU A 94 10.63 -33.53 11.62
N ALA A 95 11.31 -32.97 10.63
CA ALA A 95 12.10 -31.77 10.84
C ALA A 95 11.19 -30.59 11.27
N PRO A 96 11.69 -29.67 12.10
CA PRO A 96 10.92 -28.49 12.49
C PRO A 96 10.66 -27.60 11.27
N LEU A 97 9.41 -27.12 11.14
CA LEU A 97 9.03 -26.12 10.14
C LEU A 97 9.64 -24.75 10.45
N LEU A 98 9.83 -24.48 11.74
CA LEU A 98 10.36 -23.25 12.27
C LEU A 98 11.07 -23.56 13.58
N TRP A 99 12.31 -23.12 13.73
CA TRP A 99 12.93 -22.99 15.04
C TRP A 99 13.41 -21.56 15.26
N ARG A 100 13.32 -21.12 16.52
CA ARG A 100 13.78 -19.82 16.97
C ARG A 100 14.59 -19.92 18.26
N THR A 101 15.63 -19.12 18.35
CA THR A 101 16.35 -18.85 19.61
C THR A 101 16.34 -17.35 19.89
N TYR A 102 16.36 -17.00 21.16
CA TYR A 102 16.24 -15.61 21.61
C TYR A 102 17.34 -15.27 22.60
N SER A 103 17.94 -14.10 22.43
CA SER A 103 18.90 -13.54 23.39
C SER A 103 18.35 -12.26 23.99
N TRP A 104 18.66 -12.05 25.27
CA TRP A 104 18.11 -10.98 26.08
C TRP A 104 19.21 -10.17 26.73
N ARG A 105 19.01 -8.87 26.84
CA ARG A 105 19.76 -7.98 27.73
C ARG A 105 19.39 -8.32 29.19
N GLN A 106 20.26 -7.97 30.14
CA GLN A 106 20.09 -8.30 31.56
C GLN A 106 18.77 -7.78 32.16
N ASP A 107 18.30 -6.64 31.68
CA ASP A 107 17.05 -5.96 32.07
C ASP A 107 15.82 -6.47 31.30
N GLY A 108 15.94 -7.54 30.50
CA GLY A 108 14.81 -8.25 29.90
C GLY A 108 14.43 -7.80 28.49
N TYR A 109 15.18 -6.90 27.85
CA TYR A 109 14.91 -6.53 26.45
C TYR A 109 15.55 -7.51 25.46
N LEU A 110 14.83 -7.84 24.38
CA LEU A 110 15.30 -8.75 23.35
C LEU A 110 16.44 -8.11 22.52
N THR A 111 17.56 -8.81 22.39
CA THR A 111 18.75 -8.35 21.63
C THR A 111 19.05 -9.19 20.40
N ALA A 112 18.52 -10.41 20.33
CA ALA A 112 18.68 -11.26 19.14
C ALA A 112 17.51 -12.22 18.97
N CYS A 113 17.22 -12.54 17.71
CA CYS A 113 16.35 -13.65 17.32
C CYS A 113 17.05 -14.41 16.19
N GLU A 114 17.25 -15.71 16.33
CA GLU A 114 17.58 -16.57 15.19
C GLU A 114 16.31 -17.27 14.76
N ASP A 115 16.04 -17.31 13.46
CA ASP A 115 14.81 -17.84 12.89
C ASP A 115 15.15 -18.51 11.56
N THR A 116 14.70 -19.75 11.35
CA THR A 116 14.99 -20.47 10.10
C THR A 116 14.27 -19.97 8.87
N THR A 117 13.13 -19.30 9.05
CA THR A 117 12.26 -18.85 7.97
C THR A 117 12.66 -17.47 7.47
N VAL A 118 13.07 -16.57 8.36
CA VAL A 118 13.46 -15.18 8.01
C VAL A 118 14.95 -14.88 8.20
N GLY A 119 15.70 -15.79 8.83
CA GLY A 119 17.11 -15.61 9.15
C GLY A 119 17.36 -14.87 10.48
N PRO A 120 18.62 -14.74 10.89
CA PRO A 120 18.98 -14.06 12.14
C PRO A 120 18.68 -12.57 12.09
N SER A 121 18.29 -12.03 13.24
CA SER A 121 18.15 -10.61 13.52
C SER A 121 18.84 -10.27 14.85
N ARG A 122 19.43 -9.08 14.92
CA ARG A 122 20.07 -8.49 16.11
C ARG A 122 19.53 -7.08 16.32
N TYR A 123 19.35 -6.70 17.58
CA TYR A 123 18.76 -5.43 17.98
C TYR A 123 19.75 -4.67 18.86
N THR A 124 20.12 -3.47 18.42
CA THR A 124 20.80 -2.50 19.28
C THR A 124 19.75 -1.65 19.96
N LEU A 125 19.89 -1.48 21.27
CA LEU A 125 18.92 -0.83 22.12
C LEU A 125 19.57 0.36 22.82
N ASP A 126 18.82 1.44 23.00
CA ASP A 126 19.23 2.51 23.90
C ASP A 126 19.04 2.11 25.38
N PRO A 127 19.46 2.93 26.35
CA PRO A 127 19.30 2.62 27.78
C PRO A 127 17.85 2.44 28.23
N ALA A 128 16.87 3.05 27.54
CA ALA A 128 15.45 2.86 27.81
C ALA A 128 14.87 1.59 27.16
N GLY A 129 15.71 0.82 26.45
CA GLY A 129 15.33 -0.42 25.77
C GLY A 129 14.62 -0.21 24.43
N ARG A 130 14.68 0.98 23.85
CA ARG A 130 14.14 1.28 22.53
C ARG A 130 15.15 0.85 21.46
N VAL A 131 14.66 0.20 20.41
CA VAL A 131 15.49 -0.27 19.29
C VAL A 131 16.02 0.92 18.49
N THR A 132 17.34 1.10 18.47
CA THR A 132 18.03 2.12 17.65
C THR A 132 18.59 1.55 16.36
N HIS A 133 18.85 0.24 16.32
CA HIS A 133 19.30 -0.45 15.12
C HIS A 133 18.76 -1.88 15.06
N VAL A 134 18.33 -2.29 13.88
CA VAL A 134 18.00 -3.69 13.57
C VAL A 134 18.99 -4.14 12.50
N GLN A 135 19.68 -5.24 12.75
CA GLN A 135 20.51 -5.91 11.76
C GLN A 135 19.92 -7.29 11.49
N ALA A 136 19.31 -7.48 10.33
CA ALA A 136 18.86 -8.77 9.85
C ALA A 136 19.89 -9.38 8.88
N ALA A 137 19.61 -10.58 8.38
CA ALA A 137 20.48 -11.30 7.46
C ALA A 137 20.79 -10.52 6.16
N THR A 138 19.80 -9.82 5.61
CA THR A 138 19.89 -9.17 4.28
C THR A 138 19.55 -7.69 4.30
N TRP A 139 19.18 -7.15 5.46
CA TRP A 139 18.74 -5.77 5.60
C TRP A 139 19.04 -5.22 6.98
N GLN A 140 18.99 -3.89 7.07
CA GLN A 140 19.16 -3.18 8.33
C GLN A 140 18.17 -2.01 8.43
N GLU A 141 17.84 -1.63 9.66
CA GLU A 141 17.01 -0.46 9.98
C GLU A 141 17.68 0.36 11.07
N SER A 142 17.47 1.66 11.09
CA SER A 142 17.96 2.55 12.14
C SER A 142 16.91 3.54 12.59
N TYR A 143 16.93 3.87 13.88
CA TYR A 143 15.95 4.75 14.52
C TYR A 143 16.64 5.67 15.52
N SER A 144 16.14 6.91 15.59
CA SER A 144 16.45 7.83 16.68
C SER A 144 15.18 8.30 17.35
N TYR A 145 15.27 8.64 18.63
CA TYR A 145 14.12 9.01 19.46
C TYR A 145 14.42 10.29 20.23
N ASP A 146 13.38 11.09 20.49
CA ASP A 146 13.43 12.16 21.47
C ASP A 146 13.21 11.60 22.91
N PRO A 147 13.35 12.44 23.97
CA PRO A 147 13.09 12.02 25.35
C PRO A 147 11.64 11.59 25.62
N ALA A 148 10.67 12.06 24.82
CA ALA A 148 9.27 11.64 24.94
C ALA A 148 8.98 10.29 24.26
N GLY A 149 9.95 9.72 23.54
CA GLY A 149 9.80 8.44 22.83
C GLY A 149 9.35 8.56 21.38
N ASN A 150 9.22 9.77 20.85
CA ASN A 150 8.87 9.94 19.44
C ASN A 150 10.07 9.59 18.55
N GLN A 151 9.85 8.77 17.52
CA GLN A 151 10.88 8.48 16.53
C GLN A 151 11.21 9.74 15.72
N THR A 152 12.36 10.37 15.95
CA THR A 152 12.82 11.59 15.24
C THR A 152 13.43 11.29 13.87
N HIS A 153 13.94 10.08 13.68
CA HIS A 153 14.45 9.58 12.41
C HIS A 153 14.19 8.09 12.30
N ALA A 154 13.95 7.61 11.09
CA ALA A 154 13.85 6.18 10.83
C ALA A 154 14.29 5.85 9.41
N THR A 155 15.18 4.87 9.24
CA THR A 155 15.67 4.43 7.93
C THR A 155 15.56 2.92 7.83
N TRP A 156 15.15 2.46 6.65
CA TRP A 156 15.00 1.04 6.31
C TRP A 156 15.10 0.89 4.78
N PRO A 157 15.28 -0.33 4.24
CA PRO A 157 15.48 -0.54 2.82
C PRO A 157 14.31 -0.03 1.96
N GLU A 158 14.62 0.50 0.77
CA GLU A 158 13.59 1.00 -0.14
C GLU A 158 12.62 -0.08 -0.65
N THR A 159 13.05 -1.34 -0.62
CA THR A 159 12.23 -2.50 -0.96
C THR A 159 11.15 -2.78 0.08
N HIS A 160 11.30 -2.29 1.31
CA HIS A 160 10.30 -2.49 2.35
C HIS A 160 9.09 -1.58 2.13
N PRO A 161 7.87 -2.05 2.48
CA PRO A 161 6.68 -1.23 2.46
C PRO A 161 6.88 0.09 3.22
N GLY A 162 6.36 1.17 2.65
CA GLY A 162 6.41 2.46 3.32
C GLY A 162 7.74 3.20 3.23
N ALA A 163 8.68 2.80 2.36
CA ALA A 163 9.94 3.52 2.10
C ALA A 163 9.81 5.05 1.90
N ALA A 164 8.64 5.55 1.51
CA ALA A 164 8.33 6.98 1.49
C ALA A 164 8.46 7.71 2.84
N SER A 165 8.35 6.95 3.93
CA SER A 165 8.34 7.42 5.32
C SER A 165 9.68 7.22 6.03
N THR A 166 10.75 6.91 5.28
CA THR A 166 12.13 6.94 5.77
C THR A 166 12.65 8.37 5.87
N GLY A 167 13.59 8.60 6.78
CA GLY A 167 14.19 9.88 7.06
C GLY A 167 13.64 10.58 8.31
N ALA A 168 13.77 11.90 8.34
CA ALA A 168 13.40 12.73 9.48
C ALA A 168 11.88 12.76 9.72
N ARG A 169 11.52 12.93 10.99
CA ARG A 169 10.14 12.96 11.47
C ARG A 169 9.91 14.14 12.38
N THR A 170 8.71 14.70 12.32
CA THR A 170 8.30 15.82 13.17
C THR A 170 6.96 15.51 13.82
N TYR A 171 6.74 16.07 15.01
CA TYR A 171 5.56 15.80 15.82
C TYR A 171 4.96 17.09 16.39
N THR A 172 3.70 17.00 16.79
CA THR A 172 3.06 17.93 17.73
C THR A 172 2.60 17.12 18.93
N GLY A 173 3.28 17.27 20.07
CA GLY A 173 3.18 16.29 21.16
C GLY A 173 3.65 14.92 20.66
N THR A 174 2.78 13.91 20.73
CA THR A 174 3.03 12.56 20.19
C THR A 174 2.39 12.31 18.82
N ARG A 175 1.76 13.33 18.21
CA ARG A 175 1.11 13.23 16.89
C ARG A 175 2.11 13.50 15.79
N ILE A 176 2.32 12.53 14.90
CA ILE A 176 3.24 12.67 13.79
C ILE A 176 2.72 13.68 12.75
N ARG A 177 3.56 14.60 12.30
CA ARG A 177 3.23 15.57 11.24
C ARG A 177 3.90 15.22 9.93
N THR A 178 5.16 14.80 10.00
CA THR A 178 5.91 14.35 8.83
C THR A 178 6.71 13.09 9.16
N ALA A 179 6.87 12.23 8.15
CA ALA A 179 7.81 11.14 8.15
C ALA A 179 8.39 11.03 6.74
N GLY A 180 9.65 11.41 6.58
CA GLY A 180 10.28 11.48 5.27
C GLY A 180 9.51 12.38 4.32
N THR A 181 9.06 11.80 3.21
CA THR A 181 8.26 12.47 2.18
C THR A 181 6.76 12.46 2.48
N THR A 182 6.33 11.83 3.58
CA THR A 182 4.91 11.67 3.92
C THR A 182 4.48 12.70 4.95
N ARG A 183 3.36 13.38 4.70
CA ARG A 183 2.73 14.34 5.62
C ARG A 183 1.41 13.79 6.16
N TYR A 184 1.14 14.09 7.43
CA TYR A 184 -0.05 13.68 8.16
C TYR A 184 -0.79 14.89 8.72
N GLU A 185 -2.12 14.82 8.73
CA GLU A 185 -3.00 15.72 9.49
C GLU A 185 -3.88 14.90 10.41
N HIS A 186 -4.26 15.51 11.53
CA HIS A 186 -5.06 14.87 12.57
C HIS A 186 -6.24 15.75 12.95
N ASP A 187 -7.35 15.12 13.33
CA ASP A 187 -8.45 15.82 13.99
C ASP A 187 -8.16 16.09 15.49
N ALA A 188 -9.10 16.75 16.17
CA ALA A 188 -8.98 17.04 17.60
C ALA A 188 -8.85 15.78 18.47
N ALA A 189 -9.51 14.68 18.06
CA ALA A 189 -9.43 13.38 18.71
C ALA A 189 -8.12 12.61 18.41
N GLY A 190 -7.27 13.14 17.52
CA GLY A 190 -5.97 12.56 17.16
C GLY A 190 -6.02 11.53 16.02
N ARG A 191 -7.17 11.31 15.38
CA ARG A 191 -7.30 10.41 14.23
C ARG A 191 -6.68 11.05 12.99
N VAL A 192 -6.00 10.26 12.17
CA VAL A 192 -5.42 10.74 10.91
C VAL A 192 -6.53 11.07 9.92
N THR A 193 -6.61 12.32 9.46
CA THR A 193 -7.58 12.81 8.47
C THR A 193 -6.98 12.91 7.08
N LEU A 194 -5.67 13.12 6.98
CA LEU A 194 -4.95 13.18 5.71
C LEU A 194 -3.63 12.43 5.82
N ARG A 195 -3.32 11.65 4.79
CA ARG A 195 -1.98 11.10 4.55
C ARG A 195 -1.58 11.38 3.11
N GLN A 196 -0.58 12.23 2.92
CA GLN A 196 -0.12 12.66 1.61
C GLN A 196 1.36 12.31 1.43
N LYS A 197 1.67 11.59 0.35
CA LYS A 197 3.04 11.27 -0.05
C LYS A 197 3.52 12.29 -1.09
N THR A 198 4.54 13.06 -0.72
CA THR A 198 5.26 13.94 -1.63
C THR A 198 6.02 13.08 -2.64
N ARG A 199 5.77 13.27 -3.93
CA ARG A 199 6.59 12.61 -4.96
C ARG A 199 7.82 13.47 -5.25
N VAL A 200 8.99 12.87 -5.11
CA VAL A 200 10.27 13.49 -5.48
C VAL A 200 10.25 14.01 -6.91
N THR A 201 9.52 13.35 -7.83
CA THR A 201 9.34 13.82 -9.22
C THR A 201 8.69 15.20 -9.31
N CYS A 202 7.67 15.48 -8.48
CA CYS A 202 7.06 16.82 -8.46
C CYS A 202 8.04 17.85 -7.90
N ARG A 203 8.86 17.47 -6.91
CA ARG A 203 9.92 18.32 -6.36
C ARG A 203 11.05 18.60 -7.37
N VAL A 204 11.49 17.59 -8.09
CA VAL A 204 12.59 17.68 -9.09
C VAL A 204 12.14 18.45 -10.33
N LEU A 205 10.89 18.26 -10.78
CA LEU A 205 10.34 18.95 -11.93
C LEU A 205 9.70 20.31 -11.58
N GLU A 206 9.87 20.76 -10.32
CA GLU A 206 9.28 22.00 -9.79
C GLU A 206 7.77 22.14 -10.06
N LEU A 207 7.06 21.01 -10.09
CA LEU A 207 5.62 20.96 -10.29
C LEU A 207 4.91 21.14 -8.95
N SER A 208 3.87 21.98 -8.93
CA SER A 208 2.97 22.02 -7.77
C SER A 208 2.27 20.66 -7.59
N GLU A 209 2.28 20.14 -6.37
CA GLU A 209 1.66 18.85 -6.06
C GLU A 209 0.15 18.88 -6.30
N SER A 210 -0.49 19.98 -5.92
CA SER A 210 -1.91 20.22 -6.17
C SER A 210 -2.23 20.18 -7.66
N GLY A 211 -1.38 20.79 -8.50
CA GLY A 211 -1.48 20.72 -9.96
C GLY A 211 -1.28 19.30 -10.51
N TYR A 212 -0.27 18.57 -10.02
CA TYR A 212 -0.02 17.18 -10.43
C TYR A 212 -1.21 16.27 -10.11
N TYR A 213 -1.73 16.31 -8.88
CA TYR A 213 -2.86 15.47 -8.49
C TYR A 213 -4.18 15.92 -9.13
N ALA A 214 -4.39 17.23 -9.33
CA ALA A 214 -5.53 17.74 -10.08
C ALA A 214 -5.50 17.23 -11.52
N HIS A 215 -4.33 17.26 -12.18
CA HIS A 215 -4.16 16.71 -13.53
C HIS A 215 -4.36 15.18 -13.56
N LYS A 216 -3.75 14.45 -12.61
CA LYS A 216 -3.83 12.98 -12.56
C LYS A 216 -5.26 12.47 -12.31
N LYS A 217 -6.03 13.15 -11.47
CA LYS A 217 -7.43 12.81 -11.19
C LYS A 217 -8.40 13.36 -12.23
N ARG A 218 -7.93 14.21 -13.16
CA ARG A 218 -8.80 14.85 -14.16
C ARG A 218 -9.37 13.77 -15.07
N PRO A 219 -10.71 13.64 -15.18
CA PRO A 219 -11.31 12.75 -16.16
C PRO A 219 -10.91 13.20 -17.57
N LYS A 220 -10.91 12.27 -18.54
CA LYS A 220 -10.72 12.62 -19.95
C LYS A 220 -11.75 13.69 -20.34
N SER A 221 -11.33 14.71 -21.08
CA SER A 221 -12.25 15.76 -21.52
C SER A 221 -13.31 15.17 -22.44
N ALA A 222 -14.50 15.77 -22.46
CA ALA A 222 -15.60 15.33 -23.32
C ALA A 222 -15.19 15.28 -24.81
N CYS A 223 -14.33 16.23 -25.24
CA CYS A 223 -13.77 16.23 -26.59
C CYS A 223 -12.90 15.00 -26.85
N ARG A 224 -12.02 14.63 -25.90
CA ARG A 224 -11.15 13.44 -26.04
C ARG A 224 -11.93 12.12 -26.01
N LEU A 225 -12.98 12.03 -25.19
CA LEU A 225 -13.88 10.87 -25.20
C LEU A 225 -14.63 10.75 -26.53
N ARG A 226 -15.15 11.88 -27.07
CA ARG A 226 -15.80 11.91 -28.37
C ARG A 226 -14.84 11.55 -29.50
N ASP A 227 -13.59 12.02 -29.43
CA ASP A 227 -12.55 11.67 -30.39
C ASP A 227 -12.25 10.17 -30.36
N GLU A 228 -12.11 9.54 -29.19
CA GLU A 228 -11.89 8.09 -29.06
C GLU A 228 -13.06 7.28 -29.68
N GLN A 229 -14.30 7.71 -29.45
CA GLN A 229 -15.48 7.10 -30.08
C GLN A 229 -15.47 7.27 -31.61
N LEU A 230 -15.12 8.46 -32.09
CA LEU A 230 -15.03 8.74 -33.52
C LEU A 230 -13.89 7.99 -34.18
N MET A 231 -12.74 7.84 -33.52
CA MET A 231 -11.61 7.06 -34.02
C MET A 231 -12.01 5.61 -34.26
N ALA A 232 -12.75 5.00 -33.33
CA ALA A 232 -13.25 3.63 -33.49
C ALA A 232 -14.17 3.51 -34.73
N LEU A 233 -15.17 4.40 -34.85
CA LEU A 233 -16.09 4.41 -36.00
C LEU A 233 -15.38 4.69 -37.33
N ILE A 234 -14.38 5.59 -37.34
CA ILE A 234 -13.57 5.89 -38.52
C ILE A 234 -12.78 4.64 -38.94
N GLY A 235 -12.16 3.95 -37.99
CA GLY A 235 -11.42 2.71 -38.23
C GLY A 235 -12.32 1.62 -38.81
N GLU A 236 -13.50 1.41 -38.24
CA GLU A 236 -14.49 0.45 -38.74
C GLU A 236 -14.89 0.75 -40.19
N ILE A 237 -15.32 2.00 -40.47
CA ILE A 237 -15.73 2.41 -41.83
C ILE A 237 -14.56 2.27 -42.82
N HIS A 238 -13.35 2.58 -42.40
CA HIS A 238 -12.17 2.47 -43.26
C HIS A 238 -11.86 1.01 -43.61
N THR A 239 -11.90 0.11 -42.64
CA THR A 239 -11.71 -1.34 -42.83
C THR A 239 -12.84 -1.95 -43.68
N GLU A 240 -14.11 -1.62 -43.40
CA GLU A 240 -15.27 -2.02 -44.21
C GLU A 240 -15.11 -1.61 -45.69
N SER A 241 -14.47 -0.47 -45.94
CA SER A 241 -14.19 0.03 -47.30
C SER A 241 -12.95 -0.57 -47.96
N GLY A 242 -12.27 -1.53 -47.31
CA GLY A 242 -11.02 -2.12 -47.77
C GLY A 242 -9.88 -1.09 -47.86
N GLY A 243 -9.87 -0.08 -46.99
CA GLY A 243 -8.88 1.00 -47.00
C GLY A 243 -9.06 2.04 -48.12
N THR A 244 -10.11 1.94 -48.92
CA THR A 244 -10.31 2.83 -50.08
C THR A 244 -10.73 4.23 -49.66
N TYR A 245 -11.48 4.38 -48.57
CA TYR A 245 -12.12 5.64 -48.22
C TYR A 245 -11.14 6.61 -47.54
N GLY A 246 -11.00 7.80 -48.14
CA GLY A 246 -10.33 8.94 -47.54
C GLY A 246 -11.29 9.86 -46.76
N VAL A 247 -10.74 10.94 -46.21
CA VAL A 247 -11.42 11.93 -45.36
C VAL A 247 -12.83 12.31 -45.84
N ARG A 248 -12.98 12.62 -47.14
CA ARG A 248 -14.27 13.05 -47.71
C ARG A 248 -15.33 11.95 -47.65
N ARG A 249 -14.96 10.70 -47.95
CA ARG A 249 -15.90 9.56 -47.98
C ARG A 249 -16.23 9.08 -46.57
N ILE A 250 -15.24 9.03 -45.68
CA ILE A 250 -15.48 8.72 -44.25
C ILE A 250 -16.36 9.79 -43.60
N SER A 251 -16.12 11.08 -43.86
CA SER A 251 -16.98 12.16 -43.34
C SER A 251 -18.43 12.02 -43.80
N ARG A 252 -18.67 11.54 -45.03
CA ARG A 252 -20.02 11.28 -45.56
C ARG A 252 -20.62 10.03 -44.93
N ALA A 253 -19.85 8.94 -44.81
CA ALA A 253 -20.30 7.69 -44.20
C ALA A 253 -20.70 7.88 -42.72
N LEU A 254 -19.93 8.66 -41.95
CA LEU A 254 -20.29 9.02 -40.59
C LEU A 254 -21.62 9.79 -40.52
N ARG A 255 -21.86 10.75 -41.42
CA ARG A 255 -23.15 11.46 -41.49
C ARG A 255 -24.30 10.52 -41.85
N CYS A 256 -24.08 9.57 -42.76
CA CYS A 256 -25.08 8.55 -43.10
C CYS A 256 -25.39 7.62 -41.92
N LYS A 257 -24.40 7.32 -41.06
CA LYS A 257 -24.59 6.60 -39.78
C LYS A 257 -25.13 7.51 -38.64
N GLY A 258 -25.59 8.72 -38.95
CA GLY A 258 -26.20 9.66 -37.97
C GLY A 258 -25.21 10.46 -37.11
N VAL A 259 -23.91 10.37 -37.39
CA VAL A 259 -22.86 10.98 -36.58
C VAL A 259 -22.37 12.29 -37.24
N ALA A 260 -22.83 13.44 -36.70
CA ALA A 260 -22.45 14.76 -37.22
C ALA A 260 -21.05 15.18 -36.76
N VAL A 261 -20.11 15.27 -37.71
CA VAL A 261 -18.71 15.64 -37.46
C VAL A 261 -18.18 16.55 -38.57
N ALA A 262 -17.40 17.56 -38.19
CA ALA A 262 -16.73 18.44 -39.13
C ALA A 262 -15.63 17.68 -39.89
N ARG A 263 -15.48 17.97 -41.19
CA ARG A 263 -14.49 17.31 -42.05
C ARG A 263 -13.06 17.43 -41.51
N GLY A 264 -12.70 18.58 -40.94
CA GLY A 264 -11.38 18.81 -40.34
C GLY A 264 -11.11 17.93 -39.12
N THR A 265 -12.14 17.58 -38.34
CA THR A 265 -12.01 16.64 -37.22
C THR A 265 -11.72 15.24 -37.75
N VAL A 266 -12.48 14.76 -38.75
CA VAL A 266 -12.23 13.45 -39.40
C VAL A 266 -10.83 13.40 -39.99
N GLU A 267 -10.39 14.46 -40.67
CA GLU A 267 -9.04 14.57 -41.23
C GLU A 267 -7.95 14.45 -40.17
N ARG A 268 -8.10 15.18 -39.05
CA ARG A 268 -7.15 15.12 -37.93
C ARG A 268 -7.11 13.71 -37.33
N LEU A 269 -8.26 13.10 -37.08
CA LEU A 269 -8.34 11.77 -36.46
C LEU A 269 -7.82 10.66 -37.39
N MET A 270 -8.10 10.73 -38.69
CA MET A 270 -7.52 9.80 -39.67
C MET A 270 -5.99 9.88 -39.69
N ARG A 271 -5.43 11.10 -39.64
CA ARG A 271 -3.97 11.29 -39.56
C ARG A 271 -3.39 10.71 -38.27
N GLU A 272 -4.08 10.90 -37.15
CA GLU A 272 -3.68 10.35 -35.84
C GLU A 272 -3.70 8.81 -35.83
N LEU A 273 -4.65 8.20 -36.53
CA LEU A 273 -4.73 6.74 -36.72
C LEU A 273 -3.82 6.19 -37.84
N GLY A 274 -3.12 7.04 -38.58
CA GLY A 274 -2.33 6.64 -39.75
C GLY A 274 -3.17 6.11 -40.92
N LEU A 275 -4.47 6.43 -40.97
CA LEU A 275 -5.38 6.00 -42.02
C LEU A 275 -5.36 6.98 -43.19
N GLU A 276 -5.13 6.46 -44.39
CA GLU A 276 -5.18 7.22 -45.64
C GLU A 276 -6.07 6.52 -46.64
N GLY A 277 -6.90 7.27 -47.36
CA GLY A 277 -7.68 6.70 -48.46
C GLY A 277 -6.87 6.56 -49.73
N VAL A 278 -7.27 5.65 -50.60
CA VAL A 278 -6.65 5.46 -51.91
C VAL A 278 -6.84 6.70 -52.78
N ILE A 279 -5.73 7.27 -53.27
CA ILE A 279 -5.69 8.35 -54.25
C ILE A 279 -5.39 7.73 -55.62
N ARG A 280 -6.23 7.99 -56.62
CA ARG A 280 -5.94 7.60 -58.01
C ARG A 280 -4.98 8.62 -58.63
N GLY A 281 -3.87 8.12 -59.18
CA GLY A 281 -2.84 8.93 -59.85
C GLY A 281 -1.67 9.32 -58.94
N GLN A 282 -0.58 9.78 -59.54
CA GLN A 282 0.58 10.23 -58.77
C GLN A 282 0.29 11.52 -58.01
N ARG A 283 0.76 11.59 -56.77
CA ARG A 283 0.72 12.80 -55.94
C ARG A 283 1.65 13.83 -56.58
N ARG A 284 1.09 14.77 -57.36
CA ARG A 284 1.86 15.89 -57.92
C ARG A 284 2.27 16.82 -56.79
N ARG A 285 3.55 16.76 -56.40
CA ARG A 285 4.17 17.74 -55.51
C ARG A 285 4.68 18.89 -56.38
N THR A 286 4.00 20.02 -56.32
CA THR A 286 4.23 21.16 -57.23
C THR A 286 5.58 21.84 -57.00
N THR A 287 6.10 21.82 -55.77
CA THR A 287 7.40 22.43 -55.41
C THR A 287 7.88 21.89 -54.06
N VAL A 288 9.17 21.56 -53.93
CA VAL A 288 9.83 21.30 -52.64
C VAL A 288 10.51 22.61 -52.26
N PRO A 289 10.10 23.30 -51.19
CA PRO A 289 10.82 24.47 -50.71
C PRO A 289 12.23 24.03 -50.29
N GLU A 290 13.26 24.70 -50.81
CA GLU A 290 14.62 24.52 -50.34
C GLU A 290 14.71 24.99 -48.88
N GLN A 291 15.04 24.07 -47.96
CA GLN A 291 15.00 24.35 -46.52
C GLN A 291 16.01 25.41 -46.08
N LEU A 292 17.11 25.55 -46.84
CA LEU A 292 18.19 26.49 -46.56
C LEU A 292 18.06 27.80 -47.35
N ALA A 293 17.05 27.94 -48.22
CA ALA A 293 16.85 29.17 -48.95
C ALA A 293 16.52 30.31 -47.97
N PRO A 294 17.20 31.46 -48.07
CA PRO A 294 16.92 32.62 -47.22
C PRO A 294 15.45 33.01 -47.39
N ARG A 295 14.72 33.04 -46.27
CA ARG A 295 13.34 33.52 -46.29
C ARG A 295 13.36 35.04 -46.50
N PRO A 296 12.47 35.59 -47.33
CA PRO A 296 12.32 37.03 -47.44
C PRO A 296 12.09 37.63 -46.04
N PRO A 297 12.83 38.68 -45.65
CA PRO A 297 12.61 39.35 -44.38
C PRO A 297 11.19 39.93 -44.32
N ASP A 298 10.54 39.88 -43.15
CA ASP A 298 9.22 40.49 -42.95
C ASP A 298 9.40 42.01 -42.82
N LEU A 299 9.30 42.72 -43.96
CA LEU A 299 9.51 44.18 -44.05
C LEU A 299 8.49 45.03 -43.26
N VAL A 300 7.57 44.41 -42.54
CA VAL A 300 6.49 45.06 -41.78
C VAL A 300 6.55 44.70 -40.28
N ASP A 301 7.61 44.03 -39.82
CA ASP A 301 7.87 43.67 -38.42
C ASP A 301 6.63 43.17 -37.66
N ARG A 302 5.89 42.22 -38.24
CA ARG A 302 4.64 41.73 -37.63
C ARG A 302 4.94 40.77 -36.49
N ASP A 303 4.63 41.21 -35.28
CA ASP A 303 4.67 40.36 -34.08
C ASP A 303 3.43 39.44 -34.03
N PHE A 304 3.60 38.20 -34.49
CA PHE A 304 2.61 37.13 -34.36
C PHE A 304 2.77 36.30 -33.07
N GLY A 305 3.64 36.73 -32.15
CA GLY A 305 3.80 36.10 -30.84
C GLY A 305 2.57 36.30 -29.96
N PRO A 306 2.27 35.37 -29.03
CA PRO A 306 1.23 35.60 -28.05
C PRO A 306 1.66 36.78 -27.15
N ARG A 307 1.01 37.94 -27.30
CA ARG A 307 1.19 39.09 -26.39
C ARG A 307 0.88 38.61 -24.96
N ARG A 308 1.92 38.42 -24.14
CA ARG A 308 1.77 38.03 -22.73
C ARG A 308 1.06 39.17 -21.99
N ARG A 309 -0.23 39.00 -21.71
CA ARG A 309 -1.02 39.92 -20.89
C ARG A 309 -1.44 39.21 -19.60
N TRP A 310 -0.47 38.85 -18.75
CA TRP A 310 -0.73 38.30 -17.41
C TRP A 310 0.32 38.75 -16.40
N GLU A 311 0.51 40.05 -16.26
CA GLU A 311 1.03 40.64 -15.03
C GLU A 311 0.08 41.76 -14.62
N GLN A 312 -0.88 41.42 -13.77
CA GLN A 312 -1.59 42.29 -12.80
C GLN A 312 -2.84 41.55 -12.28
N CYS A 313 -2.62 40.54 -11.44
CA CYS A 313 -3.67 40.07 -10.53
C CYS A 313 -3.05 39.54 -9.22
N SER A 314 -2.34 40.41 -8.50
CA SER A 314 -2.24 40.32 -7.06
C SER A 314 -2.97 41.52 -6.47
N ARG A 315 -4.30 41.39 -6.37
CA ARG A 315 -5.14 42.31 -5.59
C ARG A 315 -4.62 42.36 -4.16
N GLY A 316 -4.28 43.58 -3.73
CA GLY A 316 -4.00 43.89 -2.33
C GLY A 316 -5.19 43.54 -1.44
N ARG A 317 -4.88 42.91 -0.31
CA ARG A 317 -5.74 42.86 0.88
C ARG A 317 -6.05 44.30 1.30
N ARG A 318 -7.32 44.69 1.31
CA ARG A 318 -7.80 45.81 2.12
C ARG A 318 -8.39 45.25 3.40
N LEU A 319 -7.85 45.73 4.51
CA LEU A 319 -8.48 45.71 5.82
C LEU A 319 -9.69 46.66 5.78
N TRP A 320 -10.85 46.14 6.17
CA TRP A 320 -11.83 46.78 7.05
C TRP A 320 -12.50 45.64 7.82
#